data_AF-W7TVJ0-F1
#
_entry.id   AF-W7TVJ0-F1
#
_cell.length_a   1.000
_cell.length_b   1.000
_cell.length_c   1.000
_cell.angle_alpha   90.00
_cell.angle_beta   90.00
_cell.angle_gamma   90.00
#
_symmetry.space_group_name_H-M   'P 1'
#
loop_
_entity.id
_entity.type
_entity.pdbx_description
1 polymer ?
#
loop_
_entity_poly.entity_id
_entity_poly.type
_entity_poly.pdbx_seq_one_letter_code
_entity_poly.pdbx_strand_id
1 'polypeptide(L)'
;MVTSWLFFAPLSWSLILARGTTMIKAKRILLTQLHAASMFLAVVCWIAALLSIFMHKHNLNKEHFTSSHSMVGASVFVLVLLSYASAFYNVVDVRTKEIKFNWNSKIHKTLGKAALVASGFAISTGLFTRWGKTTFEDKNVRIGLALCIIVPQVVVALDVMARFAGHKNERKGS
;
A
#
# COMPACT_ATOMS: atom_id res chain seq x y z
N MET A 1 7.80 4.92 8.68
CA MET A 1 7.26 4.93 7.30
C MET A 1 8.07 4.07 6.34
N VAL A 2 9.40 4.23 6.28
CA VAL A 2 10.27 3.45 5.38
C VAL A 2 10.14 1.93 5.58
N THR A 3 10.19 1.42 6.82
CA THR A 3 9.98 0.00 7.12
C THR A 3 8.58 -0.52 6.76
N SER A 4 7.54 0.26 7.03
CA SER A 4 6.16 -0.07 6.65
C SER A 4 6.01 -0.23 5.13
N TRP A 5 6.53 0.73 4.35
CA TRP A 5 6.29 0.80 2.91
C TRP A 5 7.35 0.13 2.03
N LEU A 6 8.61 0.03 2.47
CA LEU A 6 9.65 -0.66 1.70
C LEU A 6 9.78 -2.14 2.04
N PHE A 7 9.27 -2.58 3.20
CA PHE A 7 9.38 -3.97 3.61
C PHE A 7 8.01 -4.66 3.65
N PHE A 8 7.12 -4.22 4.54
CA PHE A 8 5.87 -4.93 4.79
C PHE A 8 4.89 -4.86 3.62
N ALA A 9 4.78 -3.73 2.93
CA ALA A 9 3.88 -3.63 1.79
C ALA A 9 4.34 -4.44 0.55
N PRO A 10 5.61 -4.42 0.11
CA PRO A 10 6.10 -5.30 -0.94
C PRO A 10 6.00 -6.78 -0.58
N LEU A 11 6.28 -7.15 0.68
CA LEU A 11 6.08 -8.50 1.18
C LEU A 11 4.61 -8.92 1.07
N SER A 12 3.72 -8.08 1.58
CA SER A 12 2.27 -8.27 1.54
C SER A 12 1.75 -8.45 0.11
N TRP A 13 2.32 -7.72 -0.84
CA TRP A 13 1.99 -7.86 -2.26
C TRP A 13 2.49 -9.17 -2.86
N SER A 14 3.73 -9.54 -2.56
CA SER A 14 4.36 -10.79 -3.01
C SER A 14 3.56 -12.01 -2.53
N LEU A 15 3.02 -11.96 -1.31
CA LEU A 15 2.15 -12.99 -0.76
C LEU A 15 0.84 -13.16 -1.57
N ILE A 16 0.25 -12.08 -2.07
CA ILE A 16 -0.95 -12.13 -2.92
C ILE A 16 -0.64 -12.66 -4.31
N LEU A 17 0.51 -12.30 -4.88
CA LEU A 17 0.96 -12.87 -6.15
C LEU A 17 1.17 -14.39 -6.02
N ALA A 18 1.85 -14.84 -4.96
CA ALA A 18 2.02 -16.26 -4.66
C ALA A 18 0.70 -16.98 -4.38
N ARG A 19 -0.29 -16.29 -3.81
CA ARG A 19 -1.65 -16.82 -3.63
C ARG A 19 -2.35 -17.03 -4.97
N GLY A 20 -2.07 -16.19 -5.96
CA GLY A 20 -2.62 -16.28 -7.30
C GLY A 20 -2.14 -17.51 -8.08
N THR A 21 -0.93 -18.00 -7.80
CA THR A 21 -0.31 -19.12 -8.52
C THR A 21 -0.54 -20.49 -7.88
N THR A 22 -1.10 -20.54 -6.67
CA THR A 22 -1.30 -21.80 -5.95
C THR A 22 -2.75 -22.28 -5.99
N MET A 23 -2.92 -23.57 -6.32
CA MET A 23 -4.23 -24.25 -6.34
C MET A 23 -4.61 -24.86 -4.98
N ILE A 24 -3.66 -25.00 -4.07
CA ILE A 24 -3.85 -25.68 -2.77
C ILE A 24 -4.62 -24.76 -1.82
N LYS A 25 -5.85 -25.15 -1.43
CA LYS A 25 -6.75 -24.34 -0.58
C LYS A 25 -6.09 -23.90 0.73
N ALA A 26 -5.45 -24.82 1.46
CA ALA A 26 -4.76 -24.51 2.72
C ALA A 26 -3.67 -23.44 2.54
N LYS A 27 -2.84 -23.57 1.50
CA LYS A 27 -1.80 -22.59 1.16
C LYS A 27 -2.38 -21.23 0.79
N ARG A 28 -3.49 -21.18 0.05
CA ARG A 28 -4.19 -19.92 -0.27
C ARG A 28 -4.71 -19.22 0.97
N ILE A 29 -5.24 -19.96 1.94
CA ILE A 29 -5.70 -19.41 3.23
C ILE A 29 -4.51 -18.83 3.99
N LEU A 30 -3.43 -19.59 4.16
CA LEU A 30 -2.22 -19.15 4.85
C LEU A 30 -1.65 -17.86 4.23
N LEU A 31 -1.47 -17.82 2.90
CA LEU A 31 -0.96 -16.63 2.21
C LEU A 31 -1.86 -15.40 2.37
N THR A 32 -3.17 -15.62 2.47
CA THR A 32 -4.14 -14.55 2.75
C THR A 32 -4.00 -14.03 4.18
N GLN A 33 -3.81 -14.91 5.16
CA GLN A 33 -3.58 -14.53 6.55
C GLN A 33 -2.25 -13.78 6.72
N LEU A 34 -1.19 -14.24 6.05
CA LEU A 34 0.11 -13.56 6.04
C LEU A 34 0.03 -12.17 5.38
N HIS A 35 -0.73 -12.03 4.30
CA HIS A 35 -1.02 -10.73 3.69
C HIS A 35 -1.71 -9.79 4.68
N ALA A 36 -2.79 -10.26 5.33
CA ALA A 36 -3.52 -9.48 6.31
C ALA A 36 -2.64 -9.06 7.50
N ALA A 37 -1.86 -9.99 8.06
CA ALA A 37 -0.93 -9.71 9.16
C ALA A 37 0.16 -8.70 8.77
N SER A 38 0.73 -8.85 7.57
CA SER A 38 1.74 -7.93 7.04
C SER A 38 1.18 -6.52 6.83
N MET A 39 -0.02 -6.40 6.28
CA MET A 39 -0.71 -5.10 6.14
C MET A 39 -1.05 -4.48 7.48
N PHE A 40 -1.53 -5.27 8.44
CA PHE A 40 -1.85 -4.77 9.77
C PHE A 40 -0.60 -4.18 10.44
N LEU A 41 0.52 -4.91 10.41
CA LEU A 41 1.77 -4.42 10.96
C LEU A 41 2.28 -3.16 10.23
N ALA A 42 2.13 -3.12 8.90
CA ALA A 42 2.46 -1.93 8.11
C ALA A 42 1.64 -0.71 8.55
N VAL A 43 0.33 -0.86 8.77
CA VAL A 43 -0.56 0.22 9.23
C VAL A 43 -0.18 0.67 10.64
N VAL A 44 0.09 -0.25 11.56
CA VAL A 44 0.54 0.08 12.93
C VAL A 44 1.83 0.89 12.90
N CYS A 45 2.85 0.43 12.16
CA CYS A 45 4.11 1.17 12.01
C CYS A 45 3.91 2.55 11.38
N TRP A 46 2.92 2.71 10.51
CA TRP A 46 2.64 3.99 9.88
C TRP A 46 1.92 4.95 10.82
N ILE A 47 0.93 4.48 11.58
CA ILE A 47 0.25 5.27 12.62
C ILE A 47 1.28 5.76 13.65
N ALA A 48 2.15 4.87 14.14
CA ALA A 48 3.22 5.23 15.07
C ALA A 48 4.12 6.33 14.48
N ALA A 49 4.54 6.21 13.23
CA ALA A 49 5.36 7.22 12.57
C ALA A 49 4.65 8.56 12.39
N LEU A 50 3.36 8.56 12.02
CA LEU A 50 2.56 9.78 11.89
C LEU A 50 2.37 10.46 13.25
N LEU A 51 2.10 9.69 14.31
CA LEU A 51 1.99 10.21 15.67
C LEU A 51 3.31 10.82 16.13
N SER A 52 4.44 10.17 15.89
CA SER A 52 5.76 10.72 16.21
C SER A 52 6.01 12.06 15.49
N ILE A 53 5.70 12.16 14.20
CA ILE A 53 5.84 13.41 13.43
C ILE A 53 4.88 14.49 13.97
N PHE A 54 3.65 14.11 14.28
CA PHE A 54 2.64 15.02 14.81
C PHE A 54 3.08 15.59 16.16
N MET A 55 3.42 14.74 17.12
CA MET A 55 3.90 15.17 18.44
C MET A 55 5.17 16.02 18.34
N HIS A 56 6.11 15.64 17.48
CA HIS A 56 7.33 16.42 17.29
C HIS A 56 7.04 17.83 16.74
N LYS A 57 6.17 17.94 15.74
CA LYS A 57 5.77 19.24 15.19
C LYS A 57 5.01 20.10 16.20
N HIS A 58 4.11 19.46 16.96
CA HIS A 58 3.34 20.12 18.01
C HIS A 58 4.28 20.71 19.07
N ASN A 59 5.25 19.93 19.55
CA ASN A 59 6.24 20.40 20.54
C ASN A 59 7.14 21.53 20.02
N LEU A 60 7.28 21.67 18.70
CA LEU A 60 8.03 22.76 18.06
C LEU A 60 7.13 23.94 17.63
N ASN A 61 5.84 23.93 17.97
CA ASN A 61 4.84 24.90 17.51
C ASN A 61 4.86 25.11 15.98
N LYS A 62 5.06 24.02 15.22
CA LYS A 62 5.09 24.05 13.76
C LYS A 62 3.75 23.61 13.19
N GLU A 63 3.33 24.27 12.12
CA GLU A 63 2.12 23.92 11.38
C GLU A 63 2.18 22.50 10.76
N HIS A 64 1.02 21.87 10.73
CA HIS A 64 0.83 20.53 10.18
C HIS A 64 0.34 20.61 8.73
N PHE A 65 0.66 19.58 7.94
CA PHE A 65 0.15 19.41 6.56
C PHE A 65 0.43 20.56 5.56
N THR A 66 1.44 21.40 5.82
CA THR A 66 1.75 22.57 4.97
C THR A 66 2.57 22.25 3.72
N SER A 67 3.22 21.08 3.64
CA SER A 67 4.04 20.70 2.49
C SER A 67 3.30 19.74 1.56
N SER A 68 3.62 19.78 0.26
CA SER A 68 3.11 18.82 -0.72
C SER A 68 3.38 17.37 -0.30
N HIS A 69 4.55 17.09 0.28
CA HIS A 69 4.87 15.77 0.82
C HIS A 69 3.88 15.34 1.92
N SER A 70 3.57 16.24 2.87
CA SER A 70 2.61 15.93 3.94
C SER A 70 1.17 15.78 3.47
N MET A 71 0.74 16.58 2.47
CA MET A 71 -0.59 16.45 1.88
C MET A 71 -0.73 15.13 1.11
N VAL A 72 0.23 14.81 0.24
CA VAL A 72 0.24 13.53 -0.49
C VAL A 72 0.29 12.38 0.51
N GLY A 73 1.19 12.41 1.50
CA GLY A 73 1.29 11.39 2.53
C GLY A 73 -0.02 11.16 3.30
N ALA A 74 -0.77 12.22 3.61
CA ALA A 74 -2.09 12.13 4.22
C ALA A 74 -3.12 11.47 3.30
N SER A 75 -3.18 11.87 2.02
CA SER A 75 -4.08 11.26 1.04
C SER A 75 -3.82 9.76 0.87
N VAL A 76 -2.54 9.34 0.83
CA VAL A 76 -2.19 7.92 0.78
C VAL A 76 -2.65 7.19 2.03
N PHE A 77 -2.48 7.80 3.22
CA PHE A 77 -2.94 7.20 4.46
C PHE A 77 -4.45 6.96 4.45
N VAL A 78 -5.24 7.93 3.97
CA VAL A 78 -6.69 7.76 3.79
C VAL A 78 -7.00 6.62 2.82
N LEU A 79 -6.34 6.55 1.66
CA LEU A 79 -6.54 5.45 0.70
C LEU A 79 -6.24 4.07 1.31
N VAL A 80 -5.20 3.98 2.13
CA VAL A 80 -4.82 2.73 2.81
C VAL A 80 -5.86 2.34 3.86
N LEU A 81 -6.33 3.29 4.66
CA LEU A 81 -7.39 3.05 5.62
C LEU A 81 -8.69 2.61 4.94
N LEU A 82 -9.08 3.25 3.83
CA LEU A 82 -10.25 2.84 3.05
C LEU A 82 -10.08 1.45 2.44
N SER A 83 -8.89 1.15 1.90
CA SER A 83 -8.56 -0.18 1.38
C SER A 83 -8.68 -1.25 2.49
N TYR A 84 -8.14 -0.97 3.66
CA TYR A 84 -8.11 -1.86 4.81
C TYR A 84 -9.51 -2.06 5.41
N ALA A 85 -10.28 -0.98 5.58
CA ALA A 85 -11.68 -1.03 6.01
C ALA A 85 -12.54 -1.82 5.02
N SER A 86 -12.36 -1.60 3.72
CA SER A 86 -13.09 -2.36 2.69
C SER A 86 -12.73 -3.84 2.72
N ALA A 87 -11.48 -4.21 3.03
CA ALA A 87 -11.10 -5.60 3.23
C ALA A 87 -11.86 -6.20 4.42
N PHE A 88 -11.83 -5.54 5.58
CA PHE A 88 -12.53 -6.00 6.79
C PHE A 88 -14.03 -6.16 6.61
N TYR A 89 -14.68 -5.22 5.95
CA TYR A 89 -16.10 -5.32 5.63
C TYR A 89 -16.42 -6.59 4.82
N ASN A 90 -15.48 -7.04 3.99
CA ASN A 90 -15.60 -8.25 3.18
C ASN A 90 -15.04 -9.53 3.85
N VAL A 91 -14.62 -9.46 5.13
CA VAL A 91 -14.15 -10.63 5.90
C VAL A 91 -15.29 -11.35 6.63
N VAL A 92 -16.38 -10.66 6.93
CA VAL A 92 -17.53 -11.23 7.66
C VAL A 92 -18.76 -11.20 6.76
N ASP A 93 -19.34 -12.37 6.52
CA ASP A 93 -20.66 -12.45 5.92
C ASP A 93 -21.70 -12.17 7.00
N VAL A 94 -22.20 -10.93 7.04
CA VAL A 94 -23.17 -10.47 8.05
C VAL A 94 -24.44 -11.32 8.05
N ARG A 95 -24.77 -11.97 6.92
CA ARG A 95 -25.96 -12.82 6.78
C ARG A 95 -25.75 -14.23 7.34
N THR A 96 -24.56 -14.82 7.13
CA THR A 96 -24.27 -16.18 7.62
C THR A 96 -23.49 -16.21 8.94
N LYS A 97 -23.03 -15.06 9.43
CA LYS A 97 -22.10 -14.91 10.59
C LYS A 97 -20.80 -15.70 10.41
N GLU A 98 -20.46 -16.09 9.19
CA GLU A 98 -19.23 -16.81 8.89
C GLU A 98 -18.14 -15.83 8.49
N ILE A 99 -16.91 -16.12 8.93
CA ILE A 99 -15.71 -15.43 8.45
C ILE A 99 -15.43 -15.93 7.04
N LYS A 100 -16.03 -15.28 6.05
CA LYS A 100 -15.68 -15.45 4.65
C LYS A 100 -14.59 -14.45 4.35
N PHE A 101 -13.34 -14.93 4.27
CA PHE A 101 -12.20 -14.19 3.75
C PHE A 101 -12.41 -13.86 2.25
N ASN A 102 -13.37 -12.98 1.94
CA ASN A 102 -13.78 -12.64 0.58
C ASN A 102 -12.94 -11.46 0.07
N TRP A 103 -11.63 -11.66 0.07
CA TRP A 103 -10.61 -10.69 -0.38
C TRP A 103 -10.66 -10.39 -1.88
N ASN A 104 -11.68 -10.89 -2.60
CA ASN A 104 -11.83 -10.68 -4.02
C ASN A 104 -12.58 -9.38 -4.38
N SER A 105 -12.93 -8.56 -3.37
CA SER A 105 -13.60 -7.27 -3.57
C SER A 105 -12.83 -6.39 -4.56
N LYS A 106 -13.54 -5.95 -5.61
CA LYS A 106 -12.98 -5.02 -6.62
C LYS A 106 -12.57 -3.70 -5.98
N ILE A 107 -13.30 -3.25 -4.96
CA ILE A 107 -13.03 -2.00 -4.24
C ILE A 107 -11.70 -2.11 -3.50
N HIS A 108 -11.52 -3.14 -2.67
CA HIS A 108 -10.26 -3.38 -1.95
C HIS A 108 -9.06 -3.43 -2.90
N LYS A 109 -9.18 -4.16 -4.02
CA LYS A 109 -8.12 -4.24 -5.03
C LYS A 109 -7.80 -2.89 -5.67
N THR A 110 -8.82 -2.11 -6.01
CA THR A 110 -8.65 -0.81 -6.67
C THR A 110 -8.00 0.19 -5.72
N LEU A 111 -8.51 0.26 -4.49
CA LEU A 111 -7.94 1.10 -3.44
C LEU A 111 -6.50 0.68 -3.09
N GLY A 112 -6.23 -0.62 -3.00
CA GLY A 112 -4.88 -1.15 -2.76
C GLY A 112 -3.88 -0.76 -3.86
N LYS A 113 -4.28 -0.83 -5.14
CA LYS A 113 -3.45 -0.38 -6.26
C LYS A 113 -3.21 1.13 -6.25
N ALA A 114 -4.27 1.91 -6.03
CA ALA A 114 -4.17 3.37 -5.95
C ALA A 114 -3.26 3.79 -4.80
N ALA A 115 -3.42 3.16 -3.63
CA ALA A 115 -2.55 3.34 -2.47
C ALA A 115 -1.09 3.01 -2.79
N LEU A 116 -0.82 1.89 -3.47
CA LEU A 116 0.54 1.48 -3.82
C LEU A 116 1.26 2.54 -4.67
N VAL A 117 0.61 2.98 -5.75
CA VAL A 117 1.16 4.00 -6.66
C VAL A 117 1.33 5.34 -5.93
N ALA A 118 0.30 5.80 -5.23
CA ALA A 118 0.35 7.06 -4.51
C ALA A 118 1.41 7.06 -3.40
N SER A 119 1.69 5.91 -2.78
CA SER A 119 2.79 5.75 -1.82
C SER A 119 4.15 5.94 -2.46
N GLY A 120 4.36 5.40 -3.66
CA GLY A 120 5.59 5.64 -4.44
C GLY A 120 5.82 7.13 -4.69
N PHE A 121 4.77 7.87 -5.03
CA PHE A 121 4.83 9.33 -5.16
C PHE A 121 5.09 10.03 -3.81
N ALA A 122 4.43 9.61 -2.73
CA ALA A 122 4.63 10.20 -1.40
C ALA A 122 6.08 10.06 -0.93
N ILE A 123 6.67 8.88 -1.10
CA ILE A 123 8.07 8.62 -0.74
C ILE A 123 9.00 9.48 -1.61
N SER A 124 8.74 9.52 -2.92
CA SER A 124 9.56 10.28 -3.87
C SER A 124 9.53 11.79 -3.60
N THR A 125 8.36 12.36 -3.29
CA THR A 125 8.28 13.77 -2.88
C THR A 125 9.06 14.05 -1.59
N GLY A 126 9.20 13.05 -0.70
CA GLY A 126 10.04 13.11 0.49
C GLY A 126 11.50 13.42 0.18
N LEU A 127 12.03 12.89 -0.93
CA LEU A 127 13.41 13.14 -1.39
C LEU A 127 13.65 14.62 -1.75
N PHE A 128 12.60 15.34 -2.14
CA PHE A 128 12.70 16.75 -2.52
C PHE A 128 12.32 17.72 -1.39
N THR A 129 12.02 17.20 -0.20
CA THR A 129 11.87 18.03 1.01
C THR A 129 13.23 18.56 1.49
N ARG A 130 13.23 19.46 2.48
CA ARG A 130 14.47 19.97 3.10
C ARG A 130 15.37 18.81 3.56
N TRP A 131 14.79 17.83 4.26
CA TRP A 131 15.53 16.65 4.73
C TRP A 131 16.15 15.86 3.56
N GLY A 132 15.36 15.55 2.52
CA GLY A 132 15.86 14.81 1.38
C GLY A 132 16.94 15.57 0.60
N LYS A 133 16.81 16.89 0.48
CA LYS A 133 17.84 17.76 -0.12
C LYS A 133 19.14 17.80 0.68
N THR A 134 19.06 17.78 2.02
CA THR A 134 20.24 17.76 2.89
C THR A 134 20.90 16.38 2.98
N THR A 135 20.13 15.29 2.86
CA THR A 135 20.66 13.92 2.93
C THR A 135 21.21 13.44 1.60
N PHE A 136 20.56 13.83 0.49
CA PHE A 136 20.95 13.45 -0.86
C PHE A 136 21.21 14.72 -1.65
N GLU A 137 22.39 15.32 -1.50
CA GLU A 137 22.70 16.65 -2.04
C GLU A 137 22.56 16.73 -3.57
N ASP A 138 23.00 15.68 -4.27
CA ASP A 138 22.93 15.58 -5.72
C ASP A 138 21.48 15.41 -6.21
N LYS A 139 21.06 16.32 -7.10
CA LYS A 139 19.73 16.30 -7.73
C LYS A 139 19.50 15.06 -8.59
N ASN A 140 20.50 14.59 -9.33
CA ASN A 140 20.42 13.42 -10.18
C ASN A 140 20.27 12.15 -9.34
N VAL A 141 20.96 12.06 -8.19
CA VAL A 141 20.77 10.95 -7.24
C VAL A 141 19.33 10.93 -6.74
N ARG A 142 18.77 12.07 -6.34
CA ARG A 142 17.36 12.14 -5.90
C ARG A 142 16.38 11.73 -6.99
N ILE A 143 16.59 12.17 -8.23
CA ILE A 143 15.76 11.78 -9.37
C ILE A 143 15.88 10.27 -9.64
N GLY A 144 17.10 9.73 -9.65
CA GLY A 144 17.34 8.30 -9.82
C GLY A 144 16.64 7.47 -8.75
N LEU A 145 16.76 7.86 -7.47
CA LEU A 145 16.06 7.21 -6.37
C LEU A 145 14.54 7.29 -6.51
N ALA A 146 13.99 8.46 -6.89
CA ALA A 146 12.56 8.61 -7.13
C ALA A 146 12.07 7.67 -8.24
N LEU A 147 12.82 7.53 -9.34
CA LEU A 147 12.49 6.62 -10.43
C LEU A 147 12.56 5.15 -9.97
N CYS A 148 13.61 4.77 -9.23
CA CYS A 148 13.75 3.42 -8.66
C CYS A 148 12.62 3.08 -7.68
N ILE A 149 11.97 4.07 -7.08
CA ILE A 149 10.83 3.88 -6.18
C ILE A 149 9.52 3.84 -6.97
N ILE A 150 9.28 4.76 -7.90
CA ILE A 150 7.99 4.87 -8.61
C ILE A 150 7.81 3.79 -9.66
N VAL A 151 8.84 3.53 -10.49
CA VAL A 151 8.72 2.65 -11.66
C VAL A 151 8.29 1.24 -11.27
N PRO A 152 8.90 0.57 -10.26
CA PRO A 152 8.46 -0.77 -9.86
C PRO A 152 7.00 -0.79 -9.37
N GLN A 153 6.56 0.24 -8.64
CA GLN A 153 5.20 0.31 -8.10
C GLN A 153 4.16 0.45 -9.23
N VAL A 154 4.48 1.26 -10.24
CA VAL A 154 3.63 1.43 -11.43
C VAL A 154 3.59 0.13 -12.23
N VAL A 155 4.74 -0.48 -12.52
CA VAL A 155 4.82 -1.75 -13.28
C VAL A 155 4.01 -2.84 -12.58
N VAL A 156 4.16 -2.99 -11.27
CA VAL A 156 3.41 -3.95 -10.47
C VAL A 156 1.91 -3.64 -10.50
N ALA A 157 1.49 -2.38 -10.35
CA ALA A 157 0.08 -2.01 -10.42
C ALA A 157 -0.53 -2.33 -11.80
N LEU A 158 0.23 -2.09 -12.89
CA LEU A 158 -0.17 -2.37 -14.27
C LEU A 158 -0.26 -3.88 -14.56
N ASP A 159 0.76 -4.67 -14.21
CA ASP A 159 0.75 -6.14 -14.39
C ASP A 159 -0.47 -6.77 -13.70
N VAL A 160 -0.76 -6.33 -12.47
CA VAL A 160 -1.94 -6.81 -11.76
C VAL A 160 -3.23 -6.34 -12.42
N MET A 161 -3.31 -5.14 -13.03
CA MET A 161 -4.48 -4.76 -13.83
C MET A 161 -4.65 -5.66 -15.06
N ALA A 162 -3.57 -5.94 -15.79
CA ALA A 162 -3.59 -6.78 -16.98
C ALA A 162 -4.06 -8.21 -16.67
N ARG A 163 -3.50 -8.85 -15.63
CA ARG A 163 -3.88 -10.23 -15.23
C ARG A 163 -5.34 -10.36 -14.82
N PHE A 164 -5.91 -9.33 -14.18
CA PHE A 164 -7.34 -9.34 -13.83
C PHE A 164 -8.27 -9.02 -15.02
N ALA A 165 -7.79 -8.32 -16.04
CA ALA A 165 -8.54 -8.11 -17.28
C ALA A 165 -8.58 -9.39 -18.14
N GLY A 166 -7.46 -10.10 -18.26
CA GLY A 166 -7.35 -11.34 -19.06
C GLY A 166 -8.28 -12.46 -18.60
N HIS A 167 -8.34 -12.74 -17.29
CA HIS A 167 -9.22 -13.79 -16.74
C HIS A 167 -10.73 -13.56 -16.94
N LYS A 168 -11.16 -12.33 -17.29
CA LYS A 168 -12.56 -12.04 -17.61
C LYS A 168 -12.96 -12.53 -19.00
N ASN A 169 -12.00 -12.61 -19.93
CA ASN A 169 -12.28 -13.02 -21.31
C ASN A 169 -12.36 -14.54 -21.44
N GLU A 170 -11.54 -15.29 -20.70
CA GLU A 170 -11.59 -16.76 -20.71
C GLU A 170 -12.89 -17.34 -20.13
N ARG A 171 -13.50 -16.69 -19.14
CA ARG A 171 -14.76 -17.15 -18.53
C ARG A 171 -16.02 -16.78 -19.30
N LYS A 172 -15.93 -15.98 -20.35
CA LYS A 172 -17.05 -15.62 -21.22
C LYS A 172 -17.12 -16.48 -22.49
N GLY A 173 -16.11 -17.33 -22.71
CA GLY A 173 -16.00 -18.21 -23.88
C GLY A 173 -16.22 -19.70 -23.59
N SER A 174 -16.70 -20.05 -22.39
CA SER A 174 -17.12 -21.41 -22.00
C SER A 174 -18.60 -21.41 -21.64
#